data_AF-A0A951AV91-F1
#
_entry.id   AF-A0A951AV91-F1
#
_cell.length_a   1.000
_cell.length_b   1.000
_cell.length_c   1.000
_cell.angle_alpha   90.00
_cell.angle_beta   90.00
_cell.angle_gamma   90.00
#
_symmetry.space_group_name_H-M   'P 1'
#
loop_
_entity.id
_entity.type
_entity.pdbx_description
1 polymer ?
#
loop_
_entity_poly.entity_id
_entity_poly.type
_entity_poly.pdbx_seq_one_letter_code
_entity_poly.pdbx_strand_id
1 'polypeptide(L)'
;MRHSCRAAGDSDAIVWICRVSPARGVEAMVCKQLTCPRCDDVVADATHRPWTGRLTIVSADGHLITPSSWAIQMRLVEQELAAAEDVAQARARLDFLKSHIGELIYDIRCRRGHSTLRTGPQIVRALRRTPGRWVSLR
;
A
#
# COMPACT_ATOMS: atom_id res chain seq x y z
N MET A 1 5.25 39.87 -13.40
CA MET A 1 6.30 39.14 -14.14
C MET A 1 5.86 37.69 -14.31
N ARG A 2 6.32 37.04 -15.39
CA ARG A 2 5.62 36.02 -16.20
C ARG A 2 5.36 34.68 -15.51
N HIS A 3 4.20 34.11 -15.87
CA HIS A 3 3.85 32.69 -15.77
C HIS A 3 4.80 31.82 -16.62
N SER A 4 5.03 30.58 -16.18
CA SER A 4 5.41 29.48 -17.06
C SER A 4 4.65 28.21 -16.66
N CYS A 5 3.65 27.89 -17.48
CA CYS A 5 3.03 26.57 -17.57
C CYS A 5 3.88 25.71 -18.51
N ARG A 6 4.12 24.45 -18.14
CA ARG A 6 4.49 23.39 -19.09
C ARG A 6 3.53 22.21 -18.88
N ALA A 7 2.57 22.10 -19.79
CA ALA A 7 1.98 20.84 -20.24
C ALA A 7 2.79 20.39 -21.48
N ALA A 8 2.86 19.15 -21.94
CA ALA A 8 2.08 17.95 -21.70
C ALA A 8 2.95 16.73 -22.07
N GLY A 9 2.55 15.55 -21.60
CA GLY A 9 2.92 14.27 -22.16
C GLY A 9 1.80 13.29 -21.86
N ASP A 10 0.96 13.06 -22.86
CA ASP A 10 -0.23 12.21 -22.84
C ASP A 10 0.01 10.83 -22.23
N SER A 11 -0.78 10.50 -21.22
CA SER A 11 -1.40 9.19 -20.96
C SER A 11 -2.21 9.30 -19.66
N ASP A 12 -3.41 8.73 -19.67
CA ASP A 12 -4.39 8.62 -18.58
C ASP A 12 -3.84 8.03 -17.26
N ALA A 13 -2.95 8.75 -16.60
CA ALA A 13 -2.60 8.51 -15.22
C ALA A 13 -3.33 9.58 -14.41
N ILE A 14 -4.49 9.21 -13.86
CA ILE A 14 -5.10 10.02 -12.80
C ILE A 14 -4.15 9.94 -11.60
N VAL A 15 -3.14 10.81 -11.58
CA VAL A 15 -2.23 10.97 -10.46
C VAL A 15 -3.04 11.65 -9.36
N TRP A 16 -3.76 10.85 -8.56
CA TRP A 16 -4.34 11.26 -7.29
C TRP A 16 -3.21 11.48 -6.29
N ILE A 17 -2.39 12.50 -6.52
CA ILE A 17 -1.55 13.05 -5.45
C ILE A 17 -2.52 13.41 -4.33
N CYS A 18 -2.18 13.06 -3.09
CA CYS A 18 -2.87 13.50 -1.87
C CYS A 18 -2.88 15.04 -1.74
N ARG A 19 -3.52 15.76 -2.66
CA ARG A 19 -3.89 17.17 -2.53
C ARG A 19 -5.18 17.19 -1.74
N VAL A 20 -5.04 17.42 -0.44
CA VAL A 20 -6.14 17.69 0.47
C VAL A 20 -6.76 19.02 0.05
N SER A 21 -7.79 18.99 -0.80
CA SER A 21 -8.65 20.16 -1.05
C SER A 21 -9.79 20.14 -0.02
N PRO A 22 -9.92 21.15 0.86
CA PRO A 22 -10.98 21.18 1.86
C PRO A 22 -12.28 21.68 1.21
N ALA A 23 -13.07 20.78 0.63
CA ALA A 23 -14.47 21.06 0.35
C ALA A 23 -15.27 20.85 1.64
N ARG A 24 -15.82 21.94 2.18
CA ARG A 24 -16.67 21.92 3.38
C ARG A 24 -17.87 21.02 3.12
N GLY A 25 -18.08 20.01 3.97
CA GLY A 25 -19.33 19.22 4.02
C GLY A 25 -19.26 17.72 3.72
N VAL A 26 -18.09 17.09 3.61
CA VAL A 26 -17.98 15.64 3.30
C VAL A 26 -17.11 14.95 4.34
N GLU A 27 -17.60 13.83 4.89
CA GLU A 27 -16.89 12.95 5.83
C GLU A 27 -15.43 12.76 5.42
N ALA A 28 -14.51 13.11 6.33
CA ALA A 28 -13.10 13.25 6.01
C ALA A 28 -12.48 11.91 5.58
N MET A 29 -12.16 11.82 4.29
CA MET A 29 -11.30 10.80 3.72
C MET A 29 -9.94 10.81 4.43
N VAL A 30 -9.40 9.63 4.76
CA VAL A 30 -8.06 9.51 5.35
C VAL A 30 -7.05 9.22 4.25
N CYS A 31 -6.18 10.18 3.97
CA CYS A 31 -5.12 10.07 2.97
C CYS A 31 -3.75 10.16 3.64
N LYS A 32 -2.89 9.16 3.43
CA LYS A 32 -1.53 9.10 4.01
C LYS A 32 -0.57 8.40 3.06
N GLN A 33 0.72 8.53 3.33
CA GLN A 33 1.76 7.83 2.60
C GLN A 33 2.28 6.67 3.44
N LEU A 34 2.41 5.51 2.81
CA LEU A 34 2.99 4.31 3.40
C LEU A 34 4.51 4.37 3.22
N THR A 35 5.25 4.08 4.28
CA THR A 35 6.71 4.00 4.25
C THR A 35 7.19 2.55 4.39
N CYS A 36 8.30 2.24 3.74
CA CYS A 36 8.96 0.95 3.91
C CYS A 36 9.50 0.84 5.34
N PRO A 37 9.17 -0.21 6.10
CA PRO A 37 9.65 -0.34 7.48
C PRO A 37 11.17 -0.55 7.59
N ARG A 38 11.82 -0.94 6.50
CA ARG A 38 13.27 -1.24 6.43
C ARG A 38 14.13 -0.07 5.95
N CYS A 39 13.64 0.75 5.03
CA CYS A 39 14.41 1.86 4.46
C CYS A 39 13.78 3.24 4.65
N ASP A 40 12.61 3.31 5.31
CA ASP A 40 11.84 4.54 5.57
C ASP A 40 11.42 5.37 4.34
N ASP A 41 11.74 4.88 3.14
CA ASP A 41 11.30 5.46 1.86
C ASP A 41 9.78 5.34 1.69
N VAL A 42 9.15 6.34 1.07
CA VAL A 42 7.73 6.28 0.68
C VAL A 42 7.56 5.24 -0.42
N VAL A 43 6.63 4.30 -0.20
CA VAL A 43 6.36 3.18 -1.14
C VAL A 43 5.01 3.30 -1.83
N ALA A 44 4.05 3.98 -1.21
CA ALA A 44 2.71 4.12 -1.76
C ALA A 44 1.93 5.28 -1.12
N ASP A 45 0.98 5.84 -1.84
CA ASP A 45 -0.10 6.66 -1.28
C ASP A 45 -1.31 5.76 -0.98
N ALA A 46 -1.89 5.93 0.21
CA ALA A 46 -3.02 5.15 0.69
C ALA A 46 -4.19 6.06 1.07
N THR A 47 -5.36 5.72 0.54
CA THR A 47 -6.61 6.44 0.73
C THR A 47 -7.67 5.50 1.29
N HIS A 48 -8.27 5.88 2.41
CA HIS A 48 -9.37 5.14 3.03
C HIS A 48 -10.62 6.01 3.15
N ARG A 49 -11.74 5.49 2.65
CA ARG A 49 -13.07 6.12 2.73
C ARG A 49 -13.94 5.33 3.73
N PRO A 50 -14.13 5.82 4.97
CA PRO A 50 -14.81 5.07 6.03
C PRO A 50 -16.21 4.57 5.65
N TRP A 51 -17.03 5.42 5.01
CA TRP A 51 -18.42 5.08 4.71
C TRP A 51 -18.61 3.98 3.66
N THR A 52 -17.65 3.80 2.74
CA THR A 52 -17.67 2.68 1.76
C THR A 52 -16.81 1.50 2.20
N GLY A 53 -16.02 1.65 3.27
CA GLY A 53 -14.94 0.73 3.59
C GLY A 53 -13.85 0.64 2.50
N ARG A 54 -13.85 1.55 1.51
CA ARG A 54 -12.95 1.45 0.36
C ARG A 54 -11.53 1.87 0.75
N LEU A 55 -10.60 0.95 0.55
CA LEU A 55 -9.16 1.19 0.62
C LEU A 55 -8.59 1.24 -0.79
N THR A 56 -7.79 2.25 -1.09
CA THR A 56 -7.08 2.40 -2.37
C THR A 56 -5.62 2.69 -2.08
N ILE A 57 -4.73 1.92 -2.70
CA ILE A 57 -3.29 2.03 -2.50
C ILE A 57 -2.65 2.18 -3.87
N VAL A 58 -1.90 3.24 -4.07
CA VAL A 58 -1.20 3.55 -5.32
C VAL A 58 0.29 3.56 -5.01
N SER A 59 1.09 2.77 -5.72
CA SER A 59 2.54 2.73 -5.55
C SER A 59 3.16 4.11 -5.82
N ALA A 60 4.39 4.31 -5.34
CA ALA A 60 5.16 5.52 -5.64
C ALA A 60 5.40 5.74 -7.15
N ASP A 61 5.20 4.70 -7.96
CA ASP A 61 5.31 4.72 -9.42
C ASP A 61 3.95 4.99 -10.12
N GLY A 62 2.88 5.20 -9.35
CA GLY A 62 1.54 5.51 -9.86
C GLY A 62 0.67 4.30 -10.17
N HIS A 63 1.11 3.08 -9.85
CA HIS A 63 0.34 1.86 -10.13
C HIS A 63 -0.59 1.51 -8.98
N LEU A 64 -1.84 1.13 -9.30
CA LEU A 64 -2.77 0.61 -8.30
C LEU A 64 -2.23 -0.72 -7.74
N ILE A 65 -2.01 -0.79 -6.44
CA ILE A 65 -1.68 -2.03 -5.74
C ILE A 65 -2.99 -2.75 -5.45
N THR A 66 -3.25 -3.81 -6.21
CA THR A 66 -4.44 -4.64 -6.03
C THR A 66 -4.21 -5.65 -4.91
N PRO A 67 -5.21 -5.87 -4.04
CA PRO A 67 -5.15 -7.00 -3.13
C PRO A 67 -5.26 -8.31 -3.91
N SER A 68 -4.69 -9.35 -3.34
CA SER A 68 -4.82 -10.72 -3.82
C SER A 68 -5.46 -11.58 -2.74
N SER A 69 -6.08 -12.68 -3.15
CA SER A 69 -6.61 -13.64 -2.17
C SER A 69 -5.46 -14.28 -1.41
N TRP A 70 -5.71 -14.56 -0.14
CA TRP A 70 -4.81 -15.34 0.71
C TRP A 70 -4.32 -16.63 0.03
N ALA A 71 -5.21 -17.36 -0.67
CA ALA A 71 -4.87 -18.63 -1.30
C ALA A 71 -3.84 -18.48 -2.44
N ILE A 72 -3.93 -17.39 -3.21
CA ILE A 72 -2.95 -17.10 -4.26
C ILE A 72 -1.59 -16.80 -3.63
N GLN A 73 -1.57 -15.97 -2.59
CA GLN A 73 -0.33 -15.62 -1.88
C GLN A 73 0.30 -16.84 -1.20
N MET A 74 -0.52 -17.74 -0.62
CA MET A 74 -0.03 -18.97 0.00
C MET A 74 0.70 -19.84 -1.02
N ARG A 75 0.09 -20.06 -2.19
CA ARG A 75 0.70 -20.85 -3.26
C ARG A 75 2.01 -20.24 -3.77
N LEU A 76 2.08 -18.91 -3.89
CA LEU A 76 3.31 -18.22 -4.30
C LEU A 76 4.41 -18.38 -3.25
N VAL A 77 4.08 -18.21 -1.96
CA VAL A 77 5.07 -18.36 -0.88
C VAL A 77 5.52 -19.81 -0.73
N GLU A 78 4.66 -20.80 -0.93
CA GLU A 78 5.05 -22.22 -0.95
C GLU A 78 6.01 -22.54 -2.09
N GLN A 79 5.78 -21.97 -3.29
CA GLN A 79 6.69 -22.07 -4.42
C GLN A 79 8.03 -21.38 -4.15
N GLU A 80 7.99 -20.18 -3.55
CA GLU A 80 9.20 -19.48 -3.10
C GLU A 80 9.96 -20.32 -2.08
N LEU A 81 9.30 -20.89 -1.07
CA LEU A 81 9.94 -21.68 -0.02
C LEU A 81 10.66 -22.92 -0.58
N ALA A 82 10.11 -23.54 -1.63
CA ALA A 82 10.73 -24.67 -2.32
C ALA A 82 11.97 -24.28 -3.12
N ALA A 83 12.10 -23.00 -3.50
CA ALA A 83 13.19 -22.46 -4.31
C ALA A 83 14.09 -21.47 -3.54
N ALA A 84 13.80 -21.18 -2.27
CA ALA A 84 14.35 -20.04 -1.55
C ALA A 84 15.78 -20.29 -1.06
N GLU A 85 16.66 -19.34 -1.34
CA GLU A 85 17.96 -19.21 -0.67
C GLU A 85 17.79 -18.66 0.77
N ASP A 86 16.78 -17.81 1.02
CA ASP A 86 16.42 -17.28 2.35
C ASP A 86 15.13 -17.92 2.89
N VAL A 87 15.30 -19.07 3.53
CA VAL A 87 14.22 -19.85 4.15
C VAL A 87 13.55 -19.09 5.30
N ALA A 88 14.27 -18.24 6.03
CA ALA A 88 13.72 -17.52 7.18
C ALA A 88 12.69 -16.47 6.75
N GLN A 89 12.99 -15.72 5.68
CA GLN A 89 12.06 -14.74 5.12
C GLN A 89 10.81 -15.42 4.54
N ALA A 90 10.99 -16.48 3.77
CA ALA A 90 9.87 -17.24 3.20
C ALA A 90 8.98 -17.85 4.29
N ARG A 91 9.58 -18.34 5.39
CA ARG A 91 8.84 -18.85 6.54
C ARG A 91 8.03 -17.78 7.26
N ALA A 92 8.61 -16.60 7.49
CA ALA A 92 7.89 -15.49 8.12
C ALA A 92 6.68 -15.02 7.27
N ARG A 93 6.81 -15.02 5.94
CA ARG A 93 5.71 -14.76 5.02
C ARG A 93 4.62 -15.83 5.13
N LEU A 94 5.01 -17.11 5.18
CA LEU A 94 4.07 -18.22 5.32
C LEU A 94 3.28 -18.14 6.62
N ASP A 95 3.96 -17.90 7.74
CA ASP A 95 3.34 -17.80 9.06
C ASP A 95 2.37 -16.60 9.11
N PHE A 96 2.76 -15.46 8.52
CA PHE A 96 1.85 -14.31 8.38
C PHE A 96 0.56 -14.67 7.62
N LEU A 97 0.68 -15.36 6.48
CA LEU A 97 -0.48 -15.78 5.69
C LEU A 97 -1.35 -16.76 6.49
N LYS A 98 -0.76 -17.76 7.17
CA LYS A 98 -1.52 -18.71 8.00
C LYS A 98 -2.30 -18.05 9.13
N SER A 99 -1.83 -16.92 9.66
CA SER A 99 -2.56 -16.17 10.69
C SER A 99 -3.71 -15.31 10.15
N HIS A 100 -3.86 -15.14 8.83
CA HIS A 100 -4.84 -14.23 8.21
C HIS A 100 -5.64 -14.91 7.08
N ILE A 101 -6.07 -16.15 7.32
CA ILE A 101 -6.83 -16.95 6.35
C ILE A 101 -8.13 -16.24 5.99
N GLY A 102 -8.41 -16.16 4.68
CA GLY A 102 -9.64 -15.55 4.15
C GLY A 102 -9.59 -14.03 3.99
N GLU A 103 -8.52 -13.37 4.47
CA GLU A 103 -8.34 -11.94 4.24
C GLU A 103 -7.72 -11.65 2.85
N LEU A 104 -8.04 -10.46 2.34
CA LEU A 104 -7.37 -9.87 1.19
C LEU A 104 -6.00 -9.33 1.61
N ILE A 105 -4.96 -9.77 0.90
CA ILE A 105 -3.56 -9.47 1.20
C ILE A 105 -3.00 -8.50 0.17
N TYR A 106 -2.38 -7.44 0.66
CA TYR A 106 -1.59 -6.50 -0.12
C TYR A 106 -0.11 -6.86 0.03
N ASP A 107 0.57 -7.09 -1.10
CA ASP A 107 2.03 -7.13 -1.16
C ASP A 107 2.53 -5.74 -1.59
N ILE A 108 3.06 -4.99 -0.63
CA ILE A 108 3.59 -3.64 -0.86
C ILE A 108 5.10 -3.75 -0.99
N ARG A 109 5.62 -3.42 -2.18
CA ARG A 109 7.04 -3.51 -2.51
C ARG A 109 7.68 -2.12 -2.57
N CYS A 110 8.88 -2.00 -2.00
CA CYS A 110 9.71 -0.81 -2.19
C CYS A 110 10.66 -0.99 -3.37
N ARG A 111 11.19 0.13 -3.89
CA ARG A 111 12.16 0.14 -5.00
C ARG A 111 13.48 -0.57 -4.68
N ARG A 112 13.78 -0.77 -3.39
CA ARG A 112 14.96 -1.53 -2.93
C ARG A 112 14.71 -3.04 -2.81
N GLY A 113 13.54 -3.54 -3.27
CA GLY A 113 13.20 -4.96 -3.27
C GLY A 113 12.59 -5.49 -1.97
N HIS A 114 12.40 -4.67 -0.95
CA HIS A 114 11.69 -5.11 0.26
C HIS A 114 10.20 -5.25 0.00
N SER A 115 9.62 -6.38 0.40
CA SER A 115 8.18 -6.61 0.39
C SER A 115 7.64 -6.60 1.83
N THR A 116 6.45 -6.02 1.99
CA THR A 116 5.67 -6.08 3.24
C THR A 116 4.26 -6.56 2.91
N LEU A 117 3.88 -7.72 3.47
CA LEU A 117 2.52 -8.25 3.37
C LEU A 117 1.64 -7.62 4.46
N ARG A 118 0.50 -7.04 4.09
CA ARG A 118 -0.50 -6.53 5.06
C ARG A 118 -1.91 -6.80 4.58
N THR A 119 -2.82 -6.97 5.53
CA THR A 119 -4.24 -7.08 5.21
C THR A 119 -4.90 -5.71 5.12
N GLY A 120 -6.01 -5.62 4.38
CA GLY A 120 -6.81 -4.38 4.32
C GLY A 120 -7.14 -3.81 5.71
N PRO A 121 -7.70 -4.62 6.64
CA PRO A 121 -7.95 -4.19 8.01
C PRO A 121 -6.72 -3.67 8.76
N GLN A 122 -5.55 -4.30 8.59
CA GLN A 122 -4.30 -3.82 9.21
C GLN A 122 -3.92 -2.43 8.69
N ILE A 123 -3.97 -2.24 7.37
CA ILE A 123 -3.64 -0.96 6.73
C ILE A 123 -4.61 0.12 7.19
N VAL A 124 -5.92 -0.16 7.18
CA VAL A 124 -6.95 0.80 7.65
C VAL A 124 -6.73 1.19 9.11
N ARG A 125 -6.43 0.23 9.99
CA ARG A 125 -6.10 0.53 11.40
C ARG A 125 -4.86 1.40 11.51
N ALA A 126 -3.80 1.10 10.74
CA ALA A 126 -2.57 1.88 10.74
C ALA A 126 -2.81 3.33 10.25
N LEU A 127 -3.59 3.50 9.18
CA LEU A 127 -3.97 4.82 8.66
C LEU A 127 -4.73 5.65 9.70
N ARG A 128 -5.66 5.03 10.43
CA ARG A 128 -6.48 5.72 11.43
C ARG A 128 -5.70 6.06 12.71
N ARG A 129 -4.79 5.18 13.15
CA ARG A 129 -4.11 5.30 14.44
C ARG A 129 -2.84 6.15 14.39
N THR A 130 -2.14 6.14 13.26
CA THR A 130 -0.88 6.87 13.14
C THR A 130 -1.19 8.36 12.97
N PRO A 131 -0.67 9.28 13.80
CA PRO A 131 -0.81 10.71 13.56
C PRO A 131 0.07 11.17 12.37
N GLY A 132 -0.29 12.27 11.73
CA GLY A 132 0.50 12.84 10.62
C GLY A 132 0.31 12.14 9.26
N ARG A 133 1.19 12.47 8.31
CA ARG A 133 1.08 12.07 6.89
C ARG A 133 1.70 10.71 6.58
N TRP A 134 2.67 10.24 7.37
CA TRP A 134 3.45 9.04 7.08
C TRP A 134 3.06 7.88 7.99
N VAL A 135 2.92 6.70 7.41
CA VAL A 135 2.52 5.47 8.11
C VAL A 135 3.51 4.37 7.79
N SER A 136 4.22 3.91 8.81
CA SER A 136 5.06 2.73 8.69
C SER A 136 4.23 1.49 9.01
N LEU A 137 4.23 0.51 8.11
CA LEU A 137 3.48 -0.73 8.26
C LEU A 137 4.29 -1.81 9.01
N ARG A 138 5.00 -1.44 10.07
CA ARG A 138 5.76 -2.39 10.91
C ARG A 138 4.85 -3.45 11.53
#